data_AF-A0A3F2RUU1-F1
#
_entry.id   AF-A0A3F2RUU1-F1
#
_cell.length_a   1.000
_cell.length_b   1.000
_cell.length_c   1.000
_cell.angle_alpha   90.00
_cell.angle_beta   90.00
_cell.angle_gamma   90.00
#
_symmetry.space_group_name_H-M   'P 1'
#
loop_
_entity.id
_entity.type
_entity.pdbx_description
1 polymer ?
#
loop_
_entity_poly.entity_id
_entity_poly.type
_entity_poly.pdbx_seq_one_letter_code
_entity_poly.pdbx_strand_id
1 'polypeptide(L)'
;MARSSYIVYGTILEFCTSTSCPEMRAGPKFEYLWKDGKEFKTPAKLSAPEYIDMLMTWVEELLSDETLFPTREGATYCRGFQSVVKNIFRRLFRVYAHVYYSHFDKIVNIGAEAHLNSCFKHFMAFVTQFDLVDKREQEPLNDLIKKLLN
;
A
#
# COMPACT_ATOMS: atom_id res chain seq x y z
N MET A 1 -8.40 14.49 4.99
CA MET A 1 -7.53 13.29 4.96
C MET A 1 -7.53 12.57 3.61
N ALA A 2 -8.66 12.39 2.92
CA ALA A 2 -8.69 11.68 1.62
C ALA A 2 -7.91 12.36 0.46
N ARG A 3 -7.76 13.69 0.46
CA ARG A 3 -7.06 14.41 -0.62
C ARG A 3 -5.52 14.26 -0.58
N SER A 4 -4.92 14.05 0.60
CA SER A 4 -3.47 14.00 0.74
C SER A 4 -2.88 12.66 0.24
N SER A 5 -3.64 11.56 0.38
CA SER A 5 -3.23 10.25 -0.14
C SER A 5 -3.22 10.20 -1.67
N TYR A 6 -4.15 10.92 -2.32
CA TYR A 6 -4.21 11.04 -3.77
C TYR A 6 -3.05 11.86 -4.36
N ILE A 7 -2.53 12.84 -3.62
CA ILE A 7 -1.39 13.66 -4.08
C ILE A 7 -0.13 12.80 -4.17
N VAL A 8 0.19 12.04 -3.13
CA VAL A 8 1.38 11.17 -3.14
C VAL A 8 1.26 10.12 -4.24
N TYR A 9 0.08 9.51 -4.38
CA TYR A 9 -0.21 8.48 -5.38
C TYR A 9 -0.13 9.00 -6.83
N GLY A 10 -0.77 10.13 -7.13
CA GLY A 10 -0.74 10.75 -8.45
C GLY A 10 0.68 11.12 -8.88
N THR A 11 1.46 11.66 -7.95
CA THR A 11 2.86 11.99 -8.19
C THR A 11 3.76 10.76 -8.38
N ILE A 12 3.46 9.62 -7.75
CA ILE A 12 4.20 8.37 -7.98
C ILE A 12 3.92 7.83 -9.39
N LEU A 13 2.67 7.87 -9.86
CA LEU A 13 2.30 7.38 -11.20
C LEU A 13 2.99 8.17 -12.32
N GLU A 14 3.30 9.44 -12.12
CA GLU A 14 4.04 10.25 -13.11
C GLU A 14 5.46 9.72 -13.37
N PHE A 15 6.11 9.13 -12.37
CA PHE A 15 7.52 8.70 -12.46
C PHE A 15 7.73 7.19 -12.46
N CYS A 16 6.69 6.41 -12.18
CA CYS A 16 6.73 4.96 -12.10
C CYS A 16 6.19 4.35 -13.40
N THR A 17 7.09 3.94 -14.29
CA THR A 17 6.75 3.31 -15.57
C THR A 17 7.20 1.85 -15.61
N SER A 18 6.59 1.03 -16.47
CA SER A 18 6.99 -0.38 -16.64
C SER A 18 8.43 -0.54 -17.14
N THR A 19 9.01 0.48 -17.77
CA THR A 19 10.45 0.49 -18.12
C THR A 19 11.32 0.77 -16.91
N SER A 20 10.96 1.74 -16.07
CA SER A 20 11.74 2.10 -14.87
C SER A 20 11.59 1.09 -13.74
N CYS A 21 10.42 0.45 -13.64
CA CYS A 21 10.03 -0.47 -12.58
C CYS A 21 9.32 -1.68 -13.18
N PRO A 22 10.03 -2.55 -13.91
CA PRO A 22 9.45 -3.72 -14.61
C PRO A 22 8.92 -4.80 -13.67
N GLU A 23 9.27 -4.72 -12.39
CA GLU A 23 8.80 -5.60 -11.33
C GLU A 23 8.41 -4.77 -10.10
N MET A 24 7.32 -5.14 -9.41
CA MET A 24 6.94 -4.53 -8.14
C MET A 24 7.88 -5.00 -7.01
N ARG A 25 8.83 -4.15 -6.60
CA ARG A 25 9.87 -4.50 -5.62
C ARG A 25 10.06 -3.43 -4.55
N ALA A 26 10.60 -3.83 -3.40
CA ALA A 26 11.14 -2.95 -2.38
C ALA A 26 12.64 -3.26 -2.18
N GLY A 27 13.49 -2.54 -2.90
CA GLY A 27 14.93 -2.80 -2.93
C GLY A 27 15.27 -4.14 -3.62
N PRO A 28 16.52 -4.61 -3.48
CA PRO A 28 16.97 -5.81 -4.19
C PRO A 28 16.43 -7.13 -3.61
N LYS A 29 15.94 -7.12 -2.36
CA LYS A 29 15.60 -8.34 -1.61
C LYS A 29 14.12 -8.73 -1.70
N PHE A 30 13.22 -7.77 -1.87
CA PHE A 30 11.78 -8.01 -1.76
C PHE A 30 11.08 -7.79 -3.09
N GLU A 31 10.49 -8.85 -3.64
CA GLU A 31 9.65 -8.83 -4.83
C GLU A 31 8.21 -9.17 -4.43
N TYR A 32 7.24 -8.42 -4.96
CA TYR A 32 5.83 -8.58 -4.66
C TYR A 32 5.06 -9.10 -5.88
N LEU A 33 4.54 -10.31 -5.77
CA LEU A 33 3.70 -10.93 -6.80
C LEU A 33 2.22 -10.61 -6.57
N TRP A 34 1.48 -10.47 -7.66
CA TRP A 34 0.05 -10.23 -7.62
C TRP A 34 -0.73 -11.56 -7.66
N LYS A 35 -1.82 -11.62 -6.91
CA LYS A 35 -2.78 -12.72 -6.92
C LYS A 35 -4.10 -12.20 -6.37
N ASP A 36 -5.19 -12.32 -7.14
CA ASP A 36 -6.53 -11.91 -6.73
C ASP A 36 -7.54 -13.07 -6.68
N GLY A 37 -7.14 -14.25 -7.17
CA GLY A 37 -8.04 -15.42 -7.22
C GLY A 37 -9.18 -15.29 -8.24
N LYS A 38 -9.24 -14.19 -8.98
CA LYS A 38 -10.15 -13.95 -10.10
C LYS A 38 -9.39 -14.23 -11.41
N GLU A 39 -8.77 -13.19 -11.97
CA GLU A 39 -7.98 -13.24 -13.19
C GLU A 39 -6.60 -13.87 -12.93
N PHE A 40 -5.96 -13.50 -11.82
CA PHE A 40 -4.65 -14.00 -11.43
C PHE A 40 -4.79 -15.09 -10.36
N LYS A 41 -5.01 -16.33 -10.82
CA LYS A 41 -5.20 -17.51 -9.96
C LYS A 41 -3.90 -17.99 -9.30
N THR A 42 -2.76 -17.78 -9.95
CA THR A 42 -1.41 -18.04 -9.43
C THR A 42 -0.66 -16.73 -9.23
N PRO A 43 0.33 -16.66 -8.32
CA PRO A 43 1.16 -15.48 -8.17
C PRO A 43 1.83 -15.08 -9.49
N ALA A 44 1.58 -13.86 -9.96
CA ALA A 44 2.10 -13.33 -11.21
C ALA A 44 3.04 -12.15 -10.97
N LYS A 45 4.05 -12.05 -11.83
CA LYS A 45 4.94 -10.88 -11.91
C LYS A 45 4.22 -9.79 -12.70
N LEU A 46 4.18 -8.60 -12.12
CA LEU A 46 3.67 -7.39 -12.77
C LEU A 46 4.70 -6.28 -12.60
N SER A 47 4.69 -5.33 -13.53
CA SER A 47 5.42 -4.09 -13.31
C SER A 47 4.85 -3.33 -12.12
N ALA A 48 5.66 -2.50 -11.47
CA ALA A 48 5.20 -1.72 -10.33
C ALA A 48 3.95 -0.87 -10.62
N PRO A 49 3.85 -0.11 -11.73
CA PRO A 49 2.62 0.66 -12.00
C PRO A 49 1.40 -0.23 -12.21
N GLU A 50 1.52 -1.35 -12.93
CA GLU A 50 0.41 -2.31 -13.11
C GLU A 50 -0.04 -2.91 -11.77
N TYR A 51 0.90 -3.34 -10.93
CA TYR A 51 0.59 -3.86 -9.60
C TYR A 51 -0.18 -2.84 -8.77
N ILE A 52 0.30 -1.59 -8.77
CA ILE A 52 -0.25 -0.51 -7.97
C ILE A 52 -1.66 -0.14 -8.47
N ASP A 53 -1.88 -0.07 -9.78
CA ASP A 53 -3.20 0.20 -10.37
C ASP A 53 -4.22 -0.90 -10.04
N MET A 54 -3.83 -2.16 -10.22
CA MET A 54 -4.64 -3.32 -9.81
C MET A 54 -4.94 -3.32 -8.31
N LEU A 55 -3.96 -2.91 -7.49
CA LEU A 55 -4.16 -2.80 -6.04
C LEU A 55 -5.22 -1.78 -5.69
N MET A 56 -5.16 -0.58 -6.28
CA MET A 56 -6.12 0.47 -5.96
C MET A 56 -7.52 0.11 -6.44
N THR A 57 -7.65 -0.43 -7.65
CA THR A 57 -8.92 -0.96 -8.17
C THR A 57 -9.48 -2.02 -7.24
N TRP A 58 -8.66 -2.96 -6.78
CA TRP A 58 -9.07 -4.00 -5.85
C TRP A 58 -9.51 -3.43 -4.49
N VAL A 59 -8.84 -2.41 -3.97
CA VAL A 59 -9.27 -1.74 -2.72
C VAL A 59 -10.61 -1.02 -2.92
N GLU A 60 -10.80 -0.31 -4.04
CA GLU A 60 -12.05 0.38 -4.36
C GLU A 60 -13.24 -0.59 -4.49
N GLU A 61 -13.03 -1.73 -5.16
CA GLU A 61 -14.03 -2.80 -5.23
C GLU A 61 -14.45 -3.29 -3.84
N LEU A 62 -13.48 -3.51 -2.94
CA LEU A 62 -13.76 -3.97 -1.58
C LEU A 62 -14.52 -2.93 -0.76
N LEU A 63 -14.11 -1.66 -0.85
CA LEU A 63 -14.76 -0.57 -0.11
C LEU A 63 -16.19 -0.29 -0.62
N SER A 64 -16.47 -0.62 -1.87
CA SER A 64 -17.79 -0.48 -2.48
C SER A 64 -18.72 -1.68 -2.23
N ASP A 65 -18.20 -2.79 -1.70
CA ASP A 65 -18.97 -3.97 -1.36
C ASP A 65 -19.67 -3.79 0.00
N GLU A 66 -20.97 -3.49 -0.02
CA GLU A 66 -21.78 -3.30 1.19
C GLU A 66 -21.85 -4.55 2.09
N THR A 67 -21.48 -5.74 1.59
CA THR A 67 -21.38 -6.95 2.42
C THR A 67 -20.11 -6.98 3.26
N LEU A 68 -19.07 -6.25 2.85
CA LEU A 68 -17.80 -6.12 3.56
C LEU A 68 -17.72 -4.80 4.34
N PHE A 69 -18.12 -3.70 3.71
CA PHE A 69 -18.14 -2.34 4.25
C PHE A 69 -19.58 -1.78 4.22
N PRO A 70 -20.45 -2.22 5.15
CA PRO A 70 -21.83 -1.78 5.18
C PRO A 70 -21.95 -0.27 5.42
N THR A 71 -22.83 0.37 4.65
CA THR A 71 -23.11 1.82 4.70
C THR A 71 -24.37 2.17 5.49
N ARG A 72 -25.24 1.17 5.74
CA ARG A 72 -26.52 1.33 6.43
C ARG A 72 -26.35 1.27 7.94
N GLU A 73 -27.00 2.19 8.64
CA GLU A 73 -27.03 2.16 10.11
C GLU A 73 -27.62 0.84 10.63
N GLY A 74 -27.00 0.28 11.66
CA GLY A 74 -27.41 -0.99 12.25
C GLY A 74 -26.97 -2.25 11.51
N ALA A 75 -26.36 -2.13 10.33
CA ALA A 75 -25.76 -3.27 9.63
C ALA A 75 -24.49 -3.77 10.36
N THR A 76 -24.24 -5.08 10.27
CA THR A 76 -23.09 -5.71 10.94
C THR A 76 -21.99 -6.03 9.93
N TYR A 77 -20.74 -5.93 10.36
CA TYR A 77 -19.59 -6.35 9.55
C TYR A 77 -19.57 -7.87 9.38
N CYS A 78 -19.07 -8.34 8.24
CA CYS A 78 -18.88 -9.77 8.01
C CYS A 78 -17.84 -10.37 8.96
N ARG A 79 -17.93 -11.67 9.25
CA ARG A 79 -16.97 -12.40 10.11
C ARG A 79 -15.52 -12.29 9.61
N GLY A 80 -15.31 -12.10 8.31
CA GLY A 80 -14.01 -11.97 7.67
C GLY A 80 -13.44 -10.55 7.63
N PHE A 81 -14.16 -9.55 8.15
CA PHE A 81 -13.82 -8.13 7.97
C PHE A 81 -12.38 -7.80 8.40
N GLN A 82 -11.97 -8.24 9.59
CA GLN A 82 -10.61 -7.97 10.07
C GLN A 82 -9.54 -8.58 9.14
N SER A 83 -9.79 -9.77 8.60
CA SER A 83 -8.87 -10.39 7.64
C SER A 83 -8.77 -9.59 6.33
N VAL A 84 -9.90 -9.07 5.85
CA VAL A 84 -9.95 -8.18 4.68
C VAL A 84 -9.16 -6.91 4.95
N VAL A 85 -9.40 -6.24 6.09
CA VAL A 85 -8.67 -5.01 6.47
C VAL A 85 -7.17 -5.27 6.60
N LYS A 86 -6.75 -6.33 7.30
CA LYS A 86 -5.32 -6.71 7.40
C LYS A 86 -4.71 -6.93 6.01
N ASN A 87 -5.44 -7.56 5.09
CA ASN A 87 -4.96 -7.78 3.72
C ASN A 87 -4.83 -6.46 2.93
N ILE A 88 -5.76 -5.52 3.09
CA ILE A 88 -5.68 -4.18 2.49
C ILE A 88 -4.42 -3.46 3.00
N PHE A 89 -4.25 -3.36 4.32
CA PHE A 89 -3.10 -2.65 4.91
C PHE A 89 -1.76 -3.29 4.54
N ARG A 90 -1.68 -4.62 4.54
CA ARG A 90 -0.50 -5.35 4.08
C ARG A 90 -0.12 -4.98 2.66
N ARG A 91 -1.08 -4.93 1.74
CA ARG A 91 -0.78 -4.60 0.33
C ARG A 91 -0.47 -3.12 0.14
N LEU A 92 -1.14 -2.22 0.86
CA LEU A 92 -0.81 -0.78 0.86
C LEU A 92 0.60 -0.51 1.40
N PHE A 93 1.06 -1.27 2.40
CA PHE A 93 2.44 -1.18 2.90
C PHE A 93 3.48 -1.45 1.79
N ARG A 94 3.20 -2.38 0.88
CA ARG A 94 4.10 -2.70 -0.25
C ARG A 94 4.27 -1.50 -1.19
N VAL A 95 3.23 -0.69 -1.35
CA VAL A 95 3.31 0.57 -2.11
C VAL A 95 4.23 1.55 -1.42
N TYR A 96 4.07 1.77 -0.12
CA TYR A 96 5.01 2.61 0.64
C TYR A 96 6.45 2.11 0.52
N ALA A 97 6.67 0.79 0.68
CA ALA A 97 7.99 0.19 0.55
C ALA A 97 8.59 0.45 -0.84
N HIS A 98 7.84 0.21 -1.91
CA HIS A 98 8.28 0.51 -3.26
C HIS A 98 8.66 1.99 -3.43
N VAL A 99 7.82 2.91 -2.94
CA VAL A 99 8.04 4.35 -3.07
C VAL A 99 9.31 4.81 -2.37
N TYR A 100 9.52 4.38 -1.11
CA TYR A 100 10.73 4.73 -0.36
C TYR A 100 12.01 4.16 -0.99
N TYR A 101 11.94 2.99 -1.64
CA TYR A 101 13.12 2.40 -2.28
C TYR A 101 13.41 2.94 -3.67
N SER A 102 12.38 3.15 -4.49
CA SER A 102 12.54 3.39 -5.93
C SER A 102 12.36 4.86 -6.33
N HIS A 103 11.65 5.65 -5.51
CA HIS A 103 11.20 6.99 -5.91
C HIS A 103 11.43 8.06 -4.86
N PHE A 104 12.05 7.74 -3.71
CA PHE A 104 12.24 8.72 -2.63
C PHE A 104 13.04 9.95 -3.08
N ASP A 105 14.09 9.78 -3.87
CA ASP A 105 14.88 10.90 -4.41
C ASP A 105 14.01 11.84 -5.26
N LYS A 106 13.09 11.29 -6.06
CA LYS A 106 12.15 12.09 -6.85
C LYS A 106 11.16 12.84 -5.96
N ILE A 107 10.69 12.19 -4.89
CA ILE A 107 9.81 12.80 -3.88
C ILE A 107 10.50 13.96 -3.15
N VAL A 108 11.79 13.82 -2.84
CA VAL A 108 12.61 14.92 -2.27
C VAL A 108 12.81 16.04 -3.29
N ASN A 109 13.06 15.73 -4.56
CA ASN A 109 13.29 16.73 -5.60
C ASN A 109 12.10 17.67 -5.83
N ILE A 110 10.89 17.22 -5.52
CA ILE A 110 9.66 18.02 -5.61
C ILE A 110 9.22 18.61 -4.25
N GLY A 111 10.00 18.40 -3.17
CA GLY A 111 9.70 18.88 -1.82
C GLY A 111 8.50 18.21 -1.14
N ALA A 112 8.18 16.98 -1.50
CA ALA A 112 7.02 16.25 -0.98
C ALA A 112 7.35 15.20 0.10
N GLU A 113 8.61 15.07 0.51
CA GLU A 113 9.08 14.07 1.47
C GLU A 113 8.44 14.24 2.86
N ALA A 114 8.22 15.48 3.31
CA ALA A 114 7.52 15.73 4.58
C ALA A 114 6.08 15.21 4.56
N HIS A 115 5.39 15.30 3.42
CA HIS A 115 4.04 14.78 3.22
C HIS A 115 4.03 13.25 3.21
N LEU A 116 4.95 12.63 2.45
CA LEU A 116 5.10 11.17 2.41
C LEU A 116 5.40 10.61 3.82
N ASN A 117 6.37 11.21 4.53
CA ASN A 117 6.75 10.80 5.88
C ASN A 117 5.59 10.95 6.88
N SER A 118 4.84 12.03 6.82
CA SER A 118 3.69 12.26 7.70
C SER A 118 2.57 11.24 7.45
N CYS A 119 2.24 10.99 6.17
CA CYS A 119 1.27 9.97 5.78
C CYS A 119 1.71 8.57 6.22
N PHE A 120 2.98 8.22 6.00
CA PHE A 120 3.51 6.92 6.40
C PHE A 120 3.59 6.76 7.92
N LYS A 121 3.96 7.81 8.66
CA LYS A 121 3.95 7.80 10.13
C LYS A 121 2.54 7.52 10.67
N HIS A 122 1.53 8.19 10.13
CA HIS A 122 0.14 7.94 10.53
C HIS A 122 -0.31 6.52 10.16
N PHE A 123 0.01 6.07 8.94
CA PHE A 123 -0.26 4.70 8.51
C PHE A 123 0.34 3.68 9.48
N MET A 124 1.63 3.83 9.83
CA MET A 124 2.33 2.91 10.73
C MET A 124 1.85 2.99 12.18
N ALA A 125 1.44 4.17 12.66
CA ALA A 125 0.81 4.30 13.97
C ALA A 125 -0.50 3.48 14.03
N PHE A 126 -1.34 3.57 12.98
CA PHE A 126 -2.57 2.80 12.88
C PHE A 126 -2.31 1.29 12.74
N VAL A 127 -1.34 0.91 11.90
CA VAL A 127 -0.88 -0.49 11.76
C VAL A 127 -0.43 -1.07 13.10
N THR A 128 0.30 -0.29 13.89
CA THR A 128 0.81 -0.72 15.20
C THR A 128 -0.31 -0.83 16.22
N GLN A 129 -1.20 0.16 16.28
CA GLN A 129 -2.31 0.20 17.23
C GLN A 129 -3.28 -0.98 17.06
N PHE A 130 -3.50 -1.42 15.82
CA PHE A 130 -4.50 -2.45 15.49
C PHE A 130 -3.89 -3.76 14.96
N ASP A 131 -2.58 -3.92 15.02
CA ASP A 131 -1.84 -5.12 14.57
C ASP A 131 -2.21 -5.54 13.12
N LEU A 132 -2.12 -4.59 12.18
CA LEU A 132 -2.66 -4.78 10.83
C LEU A 132 -1.68 -5.41 9.84
N VAL A 133 -0.38 -5.36 10.11
CA VAL A 133 0.69 -5.89 9.24
C VAL A 133 1.70 -6.62 10.11
N ASP A 134 2.01 -7.87 9.76
CA ASP A 134 2.98 -8.70 10.48
C ASP A 134 4.38 -8.04 10.46
N LYS A 135 5.10 -8.08 11.58
CA LYS A 135 6.44 -7.49 11.70
C LYS A 135 7.43 -8.02 10.66
N ARG A 136 7.28 -9.27 10.20
CA ARG A 136 8.10 -9.85 9.12
C ARG A 136 7.86 -9.15 7.79
N GLU A 137 6.61 -8.77 7.51
CA GLU A 137 6.28 -8.03 6.28
C GLU A 137 6.74 -6.56 6.35
N GLN A 138 6.97 -6.03 7.56
CA GLN A 138 7.49 -4.68 7.77
C GLN A 138 9.03 -4.58 7.59
N GLU A 139 9.73 -5.72 7.45
CA GLU A 139 11.19 -5.78 7.30
C GLU A 139 11.77 -4.79 6.28
N PRO A 140 11.19 -4.58 5.08
CA PRO A 140 11.74 -3.66 4.08
C PRO A 140 11.92 -2.23 4.60
N LEU A 141 11.08 -1.77 5.52
CA LEU A 141 11.12 -0.40 6.05
C LEU A 141 11.44 -0.34 7.54
N ASN A 142 11.96 -1.43 8.14
CA ASN A 142 12.13 -1.54 9.59
C ASN A 142 12.95 -0.37 10.19
N ASP A 143 14.05 0.01 9.54
CA ASP A 143 14.91 1.11 10.01
C ASP A 143 14.22 2.47 9.90
N LEU A 144 13.41 2.68 8.85
CA LEU A 144 12.61 3.89 8.68
C LEU A 144 11.49 3.95 9.73
N ILE A 145 10.79 2.85 9.96
CA ILE A 145 9.72 2.74 10.96
C ILE A 145 10.27 3.12 12.35
N LYS A 146 11.44 2.57 12.73
CA LYS A 146 12.12 2.91 13.99
C LYS A 146 12.49 4.39 14.09
N LYS A 147 12.84 5.05 12.98
CA LYS A 147 13.19 6.48 12.97
C LYS A 147 11.97 7.40 13.04
N LEU A 148 10.82 6.98 12.51
CA LEU A 148 9.62 7.83 12.44
C LEU A 148 8.70 7.70 13.65
N LEU A 149 8.70 6.54 14.31
CA LEU A 149 7.83 6.23 15.46
C LEU A 149 8.51 6.40 16.83
N ASN A 150 9.84 6.50 16.88
CA ASN A 150 10.59 6.88 18.07
C ASN A 150 10.96 8.37 18.02
#